data_AF-A0A7S0BDS5-F1
#
_entry.id   AF-A0A7S0BDS5-F1
#
_cell.length_a   1.000
_cell.length_b   1.000
_cell.length_c   1.000
_cell.angle_alpha   90.00
_cell.angle_beta   90.00
_cell.angle_gamma   90.00
#
_symmetry.space_group_name_H-M   'P 1'
#
loop_
_entity.id
_entity.type
_entity.pdbx_description
1 polymer ?
#
loop_
_entity_poly.entity_id
_entity_poly.type
_entity_poly.pdbx_seq_one_letter_code
_entity_poly.pdbx_strand_id
1 'polypeptide(L)'
;MEGFSVAALIQRIVLILMYVDVYIGIPRARVQCIVEIGALMLSCICFFSSIVVMNKTFSIGAWIIAATLEVVIFQVFNMFDFLPSHRIPVNIDHCADRIGCLLMVILGESVISGVISGHNIELESRRLAYYGAMVLTILMAFSFGLIYYAVVPPREIHAYRRSVTHGIGFVWVHWVMLSSLLAMGTGVKFVVSSLIHDEHPSMERSQIYLLFFSLAISMLCIVALRALHFWGIQPTASDPPKIRRIKNLWWVVAGMWFTVPLSLGIYFGESSTAVRPMVAMAATVPCVLGYALFETVLTHALDTDGFGSIKHDELEEDKKIRVNSYHAIK
;
A
#
# COMPACT_ATOMS: atom_id res chain seq x y z
N MET A 1 -16.57 -20.24 8.22
CA MET A 1 -15.16 -20.50 8.60
C MET A 1 -14.58 -21.62 7.75
N GLU A 2 -15.29 -22.71 7.56
CA GLU A 2 -14.88 -23.81 6.65
C GLU A 2 -14.55 -23.32 5.23
N GLY A 3 -15.42 -22.51 4.62
CA GLY A 3 -15.16 -21.96 3.29
C GLY A 3 -13.85 -21.15 3.20
N PHE A 4 -13.47 -20.44 4.27
CA PHE A 4 -12.20 -19.74 4.34
C PHE A 4 -11.03 -20.73 4.43
N SER A 5 -11.10 -21.73 5.32
CA SER A 5 -10.06 -22.77 5.43
C SER A 5 -9.87 -23.55 4.13
N VAL A 6 -10.97 -23.87 3.43
CA VAL A 6 -10.94 -24.55 2.12
C VAL A 6 -10.28 -23.66 1.06
N ALA A 7 -10.70 -22.40 0.94
CA ALA A 7 -10.10 -21.47 0.00
C ALA A 7 -8.61 -21.25 0.27
N ALA A 8 -8.23 -21.07 1.55
CA ALA A 8 -6.85 -20.94 1.97
C ALA A 8 -6.02 -22.19 1.62
N LEU A 9 -6.55 -23.38 1.89
CA LEU A 9 -5.90 -24.64 1.54
C LEU A 9 -5.66 -24.77 0.03
N ILE A 10 -6.69 -24.51 -0.79
CA ILE A 10 -6.57 -24.54 -2.26
C ILE A 10 -5.50 -23.55 -2.72
N GLN A 11 -5.50 -22.32 -2.19
CA GLN A 11 -4.49 -21.32 -2.51
C GLN A 11 -3.07 -21.82 -2.21
N ARG A 12 -2.83 -22.46 -1.05
CA ARG A 12 -1.50 -22.97 -0.69
C ARG A 12 -1.08 -24.13 -1.59
N ILE A 13 -2.00 -25.01 -1.96
CA ILE A 13 -1.72 -26.09 -2.92
C ILE A 13 -1.23 -25.50 -4.24
N VAL A 14 -1.90 -24.47 -4.77
CA VAL A 14 -1.47 -23.77 -6.00
C VAL A 14 -0.07 -23.16 -5.83
N LEU A 15 0.21 -22.49 -4.70
CA LEU A 15 1.53 -21.93 -4.43
C LEU A 15 2.62 -23.00 -4.36
N ILE A 16 2.35 -24.15 -3.73
CA ILE A 16 3.27 -25.28 -3.69
C ILE A 16 3.57 -25.76 -5.11
N LEU A 17 2.55 -25.93 -5.97
CA LEU A 17 2.75 -26.34 -7.35
C LEU A 17 3.62 -25.34 -8.13
N MET A 18 3.43 -24.04 -7.91
CA MET A 18 4.29 -23.00 -8.50
C MET A 18 5.74 -23.11 -7.99
N TYR A 19 5.95 -23.33 -6.69
CA TYR A 19 7.31 -23.49 -6.14
C TYR A 19 7.99 -24.79 -6.58
N VAL A 20 7.22 -25.86 -6.80
CA VAL A 20 7.75 -27.10 -7.38
C VAL A 20 8.24 -26.88 -8.80
N ASP A 21 7.51 -26.11 -9.61
CA ASP A 21 7.95 -25.75 -10.96
C ASP A 21 9.28 -24.95 -10.93
N VAL A 22 9.37 -23.95 -10.06
CA VAL A 22 10.62 -23.17 -9.86
C VAL A 22 11.76 -24.04 -9.36
N TYR A 23 11.49 -24.97 -8.44
CA TYR A 23 12.47 -25.91 -7.90
C TYR A 23 13.08 -26.80 -9.01
N ILE A 24 12.23 -27.27 -9.92
CA ILE A 24 12.64 -28.10 -11.06
C ILE A 24 13.46 -27.25 -12.05
N GLY A 25 12.94 -26.08 -12.43
CA GLY A 25 13.50 -25.24 -13.50
C GLY A 25 14.75 -24.45 -13.12
N ILE A 26 14.95 -24.08 -11.84
CA ILE A 26 16.03 -23.18 -11.42
C ILE A 26 16.88 -23.84 -10.32
N PRO A 27 18.01 -24.50 -10.67
CA PRO A 27 18.85 -25.20 -9.70
C PRO A 27 19.33 -24.33 -8.54
N ARG A 28 19.61 -23.04 -8.80
CA ARG A 28 20.05 -22.07 -7.78
C ARG A 28 18.96 -21.75 -6.75
N ALA A 29 17.69 -21.92 -7.10
CA ALA A 29 16.56 -21.61 -6.23
C ALA A 29 16.13 -22.76 -5.32
N ARG A 30 16.70 -23.96 -5.51
CA ARG A 30 16.19 -25.19 -4.91
C ARG A 30 16.15 -25.18 -3.39
N VAL A 31 17.22 -24.69 -2.76
CA VAL A 31 17.32 -24.67 -1.29
C VAL A 31 16.26 -23.75 -0.70
N GLN A 32 16.09 -22.56 -1.28
CA GLN A 32 15.02 -21.64 -0.89
C GLN A 32 13.64 -22.27 -1.11
N CYS A 33 13.38 -22.83 -2.29
CA CYS A 33 12.09 -23.45 -2.61
C CYS A 33 11.74 -24.61 -1.67
N ILE A 34 12.72 -25.42 -1.22
CA ILE A 34 12.48 -26.49 -0.23
C ILE A 34 11.96 -25.91 1.08
N VAL A 35 12.55 -24.80 1.55
CA VAL A 35 12.10 -24.14 2.79
C VAL A 35 10.68 -23.59 2.63
N GLU A 36 10.38 -22.92 1.51
CA GLU A 36 9.04 -22.41 1.21
C GLU A 36 8.00 -23.54 1.13
N ILE A 37 8.30 -24.59 0.37
CA ILE A 37 7.41 -25.75 0.21
C ILE A 37 7.18 -26.41 1.57
N GLY A 38 8.22 -26.58 2.38
CA GLY A 38 8.09 -27.12 3.74
C GLY A 38 7.15 -26.30 4.62
N ALA A 39 7.32 -24.98 4.64
CA ALA A 39 6.46 -24.06 5.40
C ALA A 39 5.00 -24.06 4.90
N LEU A 40 4.80 -24.08 3.58
CA LEU A 40 3.47 -24.16 2.98
C LEU A 40 2.79 -25.51 3.25
N MET A 41 3.54 -26.62 3.24
CA MET A 41 3.02 -27.94 3.57
C MET A 41 2.56 -28.02 5.04
N LEU A 42 3.34 -27.46 5.97
CA LEU A 42 2.92 -27.31 7.37
C LEU A 42 1.64 -26.48 7.49
N SER A 43 1.53 -25.40 6.72
CA SER A 43 0.34 -24.54 6.69
C SER A 43 -0.87 -25.27 6.12
N CYS A 44 -0.70 -26.08 5.07
CA CYS A 44 -1.74 -26.98 4.56
C CYS A 44 -2.25 -27.94 5.64
N ILE A 45 -1.36 -28.50 6.47
CA ILE A 45 -1.75 -29.38 7.59
C ILE A 45 -2.58 -28.61 8.61
N CYS A 46 -2.20 -27.37 8.96
CA CYS A 46 -2.97 -26.49 9.83
C CYS A 46 -4.37 -26.18 9.27
N PHE A 47 -4.50 -25.83 7.98
CA PHE A 47 -5.82 -25.57 7.39
C PHE A 47 -6.66 -26.85 7.25
N PHE A 48 -6.05 -27.97 6.88
CA PHE A 48 -6.75 -29.25 6.79
C PHE A 48 -7.28 -29.71 8.16
N SER A 49 -6.46 -29.63 9.20
CA SER A 49 -6.89 -29.93 10.57
C SER A 49 -8.01 -29.00 11.05
N SER A 50 -7.98 -27.71 10.71
CA SER A 50 -9.09 -26.77 10.98
C SER A 50 -10.41 -27.23 10.36
N ILE A 51 -10.36 -27.76 9.12
CA ILE A 51 -11.55 -28.30 8.43
C ILE A 51 -12.05 -29.57 9.13
N VAL A 52 -11.16 -30.50 9.50
CA VAL A 52 -11.55 -31.79 10.11
C VAL A 52 -12.12 -31.62 11.52
N VAL A 53 -11.52 -30.76 12.35
CA VAL A 53 -11.92 -30.61 13.76
C VAL A 53 -13.21 -29.78 13.89
N MET A 54 -13.51 -28.91 12.92
CA MET A 54 -14.72 -28.06 12.88
C MET A 54 -14.97 -27.23 14.15
N ASN A 55 -13.93 -27.00 14.97
CA ASN A 55 -14.01 -26.18 16.18
C ASN A 55 -13.50 -24.77 15.89
N LYS A 56 -14.26 -23.75 16.30
CA LYS A 56 -13.95 -22.33 16.06
C LYS A 56 -12.62 -21.91 16.70
N THR A 57 -12.44 -22.18 18.00
CA THR A 57 -11.24 -21.79 18.74
C THR A 57 -10.00 -22.48 18.19
N PHE A 58 -10.12 -23.77 17.90
CA PHE A 58 -9.05 -24.54 17.26
C PHE A 58 -8.69 -23.99 15.88
N SER A 59 -9.70 -23.69 15.05
CA SER A 59 -9.48 -23.15 13.70
C SER A 59 -8.73 -21.82 13.72
N ILE A 60 -9.13 -20.90 14.61
CA ILE A 60 -8.43 -19.61 14.76
C ILE A 60 -6.97 -19.84 15.18
N GLY A 61 -6.73 -20.73 16.14
CA GLY A 61 -5.38 -21.10 16.56
C GLY A 61 -4.54 -21.68 15.40
N ALA A 62 -5.12 -22.61 14.63
CA ALA A 62 -4.48 -23.20 13.47
C ALA A 62 -4.17 -22.15 12.38
N TRP A 63 -5.06 -21.19 12.14
CA TRP A 63 -4.83 -20.10 11.18
C TRP A 63 -3.71 -19.17 11.63
N ILE A 64 -3.66 -18.83 12.92
CA ILE A 64 -2.58 -18.01 13.48
C ILE A 64 -1.24 -18.73 13.36
N ILE A 65 -1.20 -20.03 13.66
CA ILE A 65 0.01 -20.84 13.52
C ILE A 65 0.46 -20.89 12.04
N ALA A 66 -0.45 -21.19 11.11
CA ALA A 66 -0.15 -21.21 9.68
C ALA A 66 0.40 -19.86 9.19
N ALA A 67 -0.29 -18.77 9.53
CA ALA A 67 0.15 -17.42 9.19
C ALA A 67 1.53 -17.12 9.79
N THR A 68 1.76 -17.50 11.05
CA THR A 68 3.05 -17.30 11.72
C THR A 68 4.15 -18.10 11.06
N LEU A 69 3.89 -19.35 10.65
CA LEU A 69 4.87 -20.18 9.95
C LEU A 69 5.26 -19.54 8.60
N GLU A 70 4.28 -19.16 7.78
CA GLU A 70 4.52 -18.53 6.48
C GLU A 70 5.29 -17.20 6.63
N VAL A 71 4.92 -16.40 7.63
CA VAL A 71 5.50 -15.08 7.89
C VAL A 71 6.89 -15.18 8.51
N VAL A 72 7.04 -15.91 9.61
CA VAL A 72 8.25 -15.90 10.41
C VAL A 72 9.35 -16.70 9.75
N ILE A 73 9.03 -17.88 9.19
CA ILE A 73 10.04 -18.71 8.52
C ILE A 73 10.64 -17.93 7.35
N PHE A 74 9.82 -17.38 6.47
CA PHE A 74 10.32 -16.59 5.34
C PHE A 74 11.24 -15.45 5.79
N GLN A 75 10.83 -14.69 6.80
CA GLN A 75 11.56 -13.50 7.22
C GLN A 75 12.82 -13.81 7.99
N VAL A 76 12.78 -14.80 8.89
CA VAL A 76 13.93 -15.23 9.67
C VAL A 76 15.00 -15.82 8.75
N PHE A 77 14.61 -16.69 7.81
CA PHE A 77 15.56 -17.27 6.86
C PHE A 77 16.20 -16.22 5.96
N ASN A 78 15.44 -15.24 5.48
CA ASN A 78 15.97 -14.15 4.65
C ASN A 78 16.82 -13.14 5.42
N MET A 79 16.45 -12.81 6.67
CA MET A 79 17.13 -11.78 7.47
C MET A 79 18.49 -12.24 7.99
N PHE A 80 18.58 -13.49 8.44
CA PHE A 80 19.80 -14.02 9.08
C PHE A 80 20.74 -14.76 8.13
N ASP A 81 20.43 -14.75 6.83
CA ASP A 81 21.24 -15.40 5.80
C ASP A 81 21.56 -16.88 6.12
N PHE A 82 20.62 -17.58 6.74
CA PHE A 82 20.81 -18.97 7.16
C PHE A 82 21.11 -19.92 5.99
N LEU A 83 20.86 -19.47 4.76
CA LEU A 83 21.18 -20.18 3.52
C LEU A 83 22.20 -19.36 2.70
N PRO A 84 23.49 -19.40 3.06
CA PRO A 84 24.54 -18.60 2.43
C PRO A 84 24.82 -18.95 0.96
N SER A 85 24.21 -20.01 0.43
CA SER A 85 24.38 -20.45 -0.95
C SER A 85 23.32 -19.83 -1.89
N HIS A 86 23.72 -18.74 -2.55
CA HIS A 86 23.10 -18.19 -3.78
C HIS A 86 21.72 -17.53 -3.61
N ARG A 87 21.70 -16.32 -3.05
CA ARG A 87 20.53 -15.44 -3.12
C ARG A 87 20.10 -15.23 -4.59
N ILE A 88 18.84 -15.50 -4.88
CA ILE A 88 18.27 -15.29 -6.21
C ILE A 88 18.12 -13.77 -6.42
N PRO A 89 18.71 -13.19 -7.48
CA PRO A 89 18.52 -11.78 -7.76
C PRO A 89 17.04 -11.51 -8.08
N VAL A 90 16.42 -10.60 -7.32
CA VAL A 90 15.05 -10.16 -7.56
C VAL A 90 15.05 -9.11 -8.67
N ASN A 91 14.22 -9.29 -9.69
CA ASN A 91 13.94 -8.24 -10.66
C ASN A 91 13.04 -7.19 -9.98
N ILE A 92 13.65 -6.06 -9.61
CA ILE A 92 13.00 -4.95 -8.89
C ILE A 92 11.83 -4.40 -9.67
N ASP A 93 12.02 -4.14 -10.96
CA ASP A 93 11.02 -3.52 -11.82
C ASP A 93 9.79 -4.44 -11.93
N HIS A 94 10.03 -5.74 -12.11
CA HIS A 94 8.95 -6.73 -12.13
C HIS A 94 8.23 -6.83 -10.79
N CYS A 95 8.96 -6.82 -9.68
CA CYS A 95 8.35 -6.93 -8.35
C CYS A 95 7.49 -5.69 -8.02
N ALA A 96 8.00 -4.49 -8.31
CA ALA A 96 7.27 -3.25 -8.14
C ALA A 96 6.00 -3.21 -9.01
N ASP A 97 6.08 -3.64 -10.27
CA ASP A 97 4.94 -3.74 -11.18
C ASP A 97 3.86 -4.70 -10.66
N ARG A 98 4.25 -5.88 -10.16
CA ARG A 98 3.33 -6.86 -9.56
C ARG A 98 2.60 -6.31 -8.34
N ILE A 99 3.32 -5.63 -7.46
CA ILE A 99 2.73 -5.03 -6.25
C ILE A 99 1.79 -3.87 -6.61
N GLY A 100 2.18 -3.03 -7.58
CA GLY A 100 1.30 -1.98 -8.09
C GLY A 100 0.02 -2.55 -8.71
N CYS A 101 0.13 -3.61 -9.52
CA CYS A 101 -1.04 -4.32 -10.06
C CYS A 101 -1.96 -4.84 -8.95
N LEU A 102 -1.41 -5.43 -7.90
CA LEU A 102 -2.19 -5.93 -6.76
C LEU A 102 -2.92 -4.80 -6.02
N LEU A 103 -2.26 -3.65 -5.84
CA LEU A 103 -2.88 -2.45 -5.28
C LEU A 103 -4.06 -1.97 -6.13
N MET A 104 -3.90 -1.92 -7.45
CA MET A 104 -4.98 -1.54 -8.37
C MET A 104 -6.16 -2.50 -8.32
N VAL A 105 -5.91 -3.81 -8.20
CA VAL A 105 -6.97 -4.80 -8.00
C VAL A 105 -7.73 -4.53 -6.70
N ILE A 106 -7.04 -4.31 -5.59
CA ILE A 106 -7.66 -4.05 -4.29
C ILE A 106 -8.48 -2.75 -4.26
N LEU A 107 -7.97 -1.69 -4.88
CA LEU A 107 -8.72 -0.45 -5.06
C LEU A 107 -9.96 -0.68 -5.96
N GLY A 108 -9.79 -1.44 -7.05
CA GLY A 108 -10.87 -1.82 -7.95
C GLY A 108 -11.97 -2.62 -7.25
N GLU A 109 -11.62 -3.62 -6.43
CA GLU A 109 -12.57 -4.40 -5.64
C GLU A 109 -13.36 -3.50 -4.67
N SER A 110 -12.72 -2.51 -4.06
CA SER A 110 -13.37 -1.53 -3.18
C SER A 110 -14.42 -0.70 -3.93
N VAL A 111 -14.10 -0.28 -5.16
CA VAL A 111 -15.04 0.46 -6.02
C VAL A 111 -16.18 -0.43 -6.50
N ILE A 112 -15.88 -1.60 -7.07
CA ILE A 112 -16.86 -2.55 -7.61
C ILE A 112 -17.86 -2.95 -6.53
N SER A 113 -17.38 -3.16 -5.30
CA SER A 113 -18.22 -3.46 -4.15
C SER A 113 -19.26 -2.39 -3.85
N GLY A 114 -18.94 -1.11 -4.01
CA GLY A 114 -19.91 -0.03 -3.85
C GLY A 114 -20.88 0.08 -5.03
N VAL A 115 -20.42 -0.24 -6.24
CA VAL A 115 -21.21 -0.15 -7.48
C VAL A 115 -22.22 -1.28 -7.61
N ILE A 116 -21.85 -2.53 -7.29
CA ILE A 116 -22.74 -3.68 -7.49
C ILE A 116 -23.95 -3.64 -6.54
N SER A 117 -23.82 -3.07 -5.34
CA SER A 117 -24.90 -3.03 -4.36
C SER A 117 -26.12 -2.21 -4.81
N GLY A 118 -26.02 -1.37 -5.86
CA GLY A 118 -27.07 -0.45 -6.27
C GLY A 118 -28.25 -1.03 -7.05
N HIS A 119 -28.30 -2.34 -7.32
CA HIS A 119 -29.32 -2.92 -8.20
C HIS A 119 -30.77 -2.82 -7.68
N ASN A 120 -30.96 -2.62 -6.36
CA ASN A 120 -32.27 -2.69 -5.70
C ASN A 120 -32.73 -1.35 -5.07
N ILE A 121 -32.36 -0.20 -5.64
CA ILE A 121 -32.74 1.10 -5.08
C ILE A 121 -34.15 1.49 -5.56
N GLU A 122 -35.16 1.18 -4.74
CA GLU A 122 -36.57 1.44 -5.04
C GLU A 122 -36.97 2.92 -4.92
N LEU A 123 -36.30 3.69 -4.03
CA LEU A 123 -36.66 5.08 -3.73
C LEU A 123 -35.83 6.09 -4.52
N GLU A 124 -36.51 6.92 -5.33
CA GLU A 124 -35.89 7.96 -6.17
C GLU A 124 -35.07 8.98 -5.36
N SER A 125 -35.51 9.31 -4.14
CA SER A 125 -34.82 10.24 -3.24
C SER A 125 -33.45 9.74 -2.76
N ARG A 126 -33.22 8.41 -2.76
CA ARG A 126 -31.94 7.80 -2.33
C ARG A 126 -30.95 7.63 -3.46
N ARG A 127 -31.44 7.63 -4.69
CA ARG A 127 -30.64 7.45 -5.90
C ARG A 127 -29.52 8.48 -6.00
N LEU A 128 -29.81 9.75 -5.67
CA LEU A 128 -28.80 10.82 -5.70
C LEU A 128 -27.69 10.59 -4.65
N ALA A 129 -28.06 10.22 -3.42
CA ALA A 129 -27.08 9.96 -2.36
C ALA A 129 -26.20 8.76 -2.70
N TYR A 130 -26.80 7.68 -3.23
CA TYR A 130 -26.07 6.51 -3.70
C TYR A 130 -25.06 6.84 -4.80
N TYR A 131 -25.48 7.54 -5.87
CA TYR A 131 -24.55 7.95 -6.93
C TYR A 131 -23.48 8.92 -6.43
N GLY A 132 -23.83 9.81 -5.48
CA GLY A 132 -22.86 10.66 -4.79
C GLY A 132 -21.79 9.83 -4.06
N ALA A 133 -22.19 8.83 -3.27
CA ALA A 133 -21.27 7.93 -2.57
C ALA A 133 -20.38 7.13 -3.54
N MET A 134 -20.94 6.70 -4.67
CA MET A 134 -20.20 6.00 -5.72
C MET A 134 -19.12 6.90 -6.34
N VAL A 135 -19.46 8.15 -6.71
CA VAL A 135 -18.49 9.13 -7.23
C VAL A 135 -17.40 9.44 -6.21
N LEU A 136 -17.77 9.62 -4.94
CA LEU A 136 -16.79 9.85 -3.86
C LEU A 136 -15.87 8.64 -3.67
N THR A 137 -16.38 7.41 -3.80
CA THR A 137 -15.57 6.18 -3.72
C THR A 137 -14.57 6.10 -4.86
N ILE A 138 -15.02 6.38 -6.09
CA ILE A 138 -14.15 6.40 -7.27
C ILE A 138 -13.08 7.47 -7.10
N LEU A 139 -13.44 8.68 -6.64
CA LEU A 139 -12.50 9.77 -6.42
C LEU A 139 -11.47 9.44 -5.33
N MET A 140 -11.90 8.80 -4.24
CA MET A 140 -11.00 8.33 -3.18
C MET A 140 -10.02 7.28 -3.70
N ALA A 141 -10.50 6.27 -4.43
CA ALA A 141 -9.65 5.22 -5.02
C ALA A 141 -8.68 5.79 -6.06
N PHE A 142 -9.16 6.69 -6.93
CA PHE A 142 -8.33 7.40 -7.89
C PHE A 142 -7.23 8.23 -7.20
N SER A 143 -7.58 8.93 -6.12
CA SER A 143 -6.61 9.72 -5.34
C SER A 143 -5.53 8.83 -4.72
N PHE A 144 -5.88 7.65 -4.20
CA PHE A 144 -4.89 6.67 -3.75
C PHE A 144 -3.98 6.18 -4.87
N GLY A 145 -4.55 5.89 -6.04
CA GLY A 145 -3.78 5.53 -7.23
C GLY A 145 -2.80 6.64 -7.62
N LEU A 146 -3.24 7.90 -7.63
CA LEU A 146 -2.37 9.04 -7.88
C LEU A 146 -1.22 9.11 -6.87
N ILE A 147 -1.51 9.03 -5.57
CA ILE A 147 -0.46 9.09 -4.55
C ILE A 147 0.55 7.97 -4.74
N TYR A 148 0.09 6.75 -4.96
CA TYR A 148 0.98 5.60 -5.10
C TYR A 148 1.90 5.75 -6.32
N TYR A 149 1.34 6.11 -7.48
CA TYR A 149 2.07 6.18 -8.75
C TYR A 149 2.70 7.54 -9.06
N ALA A 150 2.40 8.62 -8.32
CA ALA A 150 2.95 9.95 -8.61
C ALA A 150 4.45 10.03 -8.35
N VAL A 151 4.93 9.38 -7.29
CA VAL A 151 6.35 9.38 -6.92
C VAL A 151 6.85 7.94 -6.99
N VAL A 152 7.24 7.50 -8.17
CA VAL A 152 7.92 6.20 -8.34
C VAL A 152 9.43 6.42 -8.18
N PRO A 153 10.07 5.82 -7.17
CA PRO A 153 11.51 5.95 -7.00
C PRO A 153 12.23 5.27 -8.17
N PRO A 154 13.27 5.90 -8.76
CA PRO A 154 14.09 5.24 -9.75
C PRO A 154 14.81 4.02 -9.16
N ARG A 155 15.19 3.08 -10.02
CA ARG A 155 15.69 1.76 -9.64
C ARG A 155 16.91 1.82 -8.73
N GLU A 156 17.75 2.83 -8.89
CA GLU A 156 19.01 3.04 -8.18
C GLU A 156 18.78 3.31 -6.69
N ILE A 157 17.70 4.01 -6.35
CA ILE A 157 17.34 4.36 -4.96
C ILE A 157 16.21 3.47 -4.41
N HIS A 158 15.86 2.40 -5.13
CA HIS A 158 14.79 1.52 -4.72
C HIS A 158 15.14 0.79 -3.40
N ALA A 159 14.17 0.54 -2.53
CA ALA A 159 14.38 -0.10 -1.22
C ALA A 159 15.10 -1.46 -1.32
N TYR A 160 14.73 -2.28 -2.32
CA TYR A 160 15.43 -3.54 -2.67
C TYR A 160 16.93 -3.40 -2.99
N ARG A 161 17.40 -2.26 -3.50
CA ARG A 161 18.84 -2.05 -3.77
C ARG A 161 19.63 -1.72 -2.52
N ARG A 162 18.98 -1.10 -1.53
CA ARG A 162 19.65 -0.50 -0.38
C ARG A 162 20.16 -1.53 0.62
N SER A 163 19.27 -2.41 1.07
CA SER A 163 19.63 -3.51 1.97
C SER A 163 18.51 -4.55 2.01
N VAL A 164 18.83 -5.76 2.47
CA VAL A 164 17.85 -6.83 2.70
C VAL A 164 16.75 -6.36 3.66
N THR A 165 17.11 -5.64 4.73
CA THR A 165 16.16 -5.12 5.71
C THR A 165 15.18 -4.11 5.11
N HIS A 166 15.63 -3.21 4.23
CA HIS A 166 14.74 -2.27 3.54
C HIS A 166 13.84 -2.98 2.52
N GLY A 167 14.36 -3.99 1.81
CA GLY A 167 13.55 -4.83 0.92
C GLY A 167 12.46 -5.60 1.66
N ILE A 168 12.79 -6.20 2.81
CA ILE A 168 11.83 -6.86 3.71
C ILE A 168 10.78 -5.86 4.20
N GLY A 169 11.23 -4.71 4.73
CA GLY A 169 10.34 -3.66 5.21
C GLY A 169 9.39 -3.16 4.13
N PHE A 170 9.88 -3.00 2.89
CA PHE A 170 9.07 -2.59 1.75
C PHE A 170 7.93 -3.57 1.47
N VAL A 171 8.22 -4.87 1.48
CA VAL A 171 7.19 -5.91 1.29
C VAL A 171 6.17 -5.88 2.43
N TRP A 172 6.62 -5.79 3.68
CA TRP A 172 5.73 -5.74 4.86
C TRP A 172 4.79 -4.56 4.86
N VAL A 173 5.33 -3.37 4.63
CA VAL A 173 4.52 -2.15 4.61
C VAL A 173 3.48 -2.23 3.49
N HIS A 174 3.81 -2.81 2.33
CA HIS A 174 2.81 -3.09 1.30
C HIS A 174 1.73 -4.04 1.80
N TRP A 175 2.05 -5.16 2.44
CA TRP A 175 1.03 -6.08 2.95
C TRP A 175 0.06 -5.42 3.95
N VAL A 176 0.59 -4.57 4.85
CA VAL A 176 -0.23 -3.80 5.79
C VAL A 176 -1.08 -2.76 5.05
N MET A 177 -0.50 -2.06 4.06
CA MET A 177 -1.22 -1.11 3.23
C MET A 177 -2.36 -1.77 2.45
N LEU A 178 -2.09 -2.90 1.79
CA LEU A 178 -3.09 -3.64 1.01
C LEU A 178 -4.23 -4.16 1.91
N SER A 179 -3.89 -4.66 3.10
CA SER A 179 -4.88 -5.10 4.09
C SER A 179 -5.73 -3.95 4.61
N SER A 180 -5.13 -2.78 4.86
CA SER A 180 -5.86 -1.59 5.28
C SER A 180 -6.72 -1.00 4.16
N LEU A 181 -6.29 -1.03 2.90
CA LEU A 181 -7.12 -0.65 1.76
C LEU A 181 -8.33 -1.59 1.58
N LEU A 182 -8.17 -2.90 1.79
CA LEU A 182 -9.30 -3.85 1.81
C LEU A 182 -10.27 -3.57 2.97
N ALA A 183 -9.76 -3.27 4.16
CA ALA A 183 -10.57 -2.88 5.31
C ALA A 183 -11.33 -1.56 5.04
N MET A 184 -10.69 -0.60 4.38
CA MET A 184 -11.32 0.64 3.92
C MET A 184 -12.43 0.35 2.91
N GLY A 185 -12.21 -0.54 1.93
CA GLY A 185 -13.24 -0.98 1.00
C GLY A 185 -14.45 -1.61 1.70
N THR A 186 -14.23 -2.32 2.81
CA THR A 186 -15.30 -2.82 3.67
C THR A 186 -16.02 -1.69 4.41
N GLY A 187 -15.30 -0.68 4.89
CA GLY A 187 -15.89 0.56 5.41
C GLY A 187 -16.81 1.26 4.40
N VAL A 188 -16.38 1.35 3.14
CA VAL A 188 -17.20 1.88 2.04
C VAL A 188 -18.45 1.03 1.79
N LYS A 189 -18.34 -0.30 1.85
CA LYS A 189 -19.53 -1.19 1.76
C LYS A 189 -20.55 -0.86 2.85
N PHE A 190 -20.12 -0.61 4.08
CA PHE A 190 -21.03 -0.22 5.15
C PHE A 190 -21.68 1.14 4.89
N VAL A 191 -20.93 2.13 4.39
CA VAL A 191 -21.51 3.42 3.94
C VAL A 191 -22.63 3.18 2.93
N VAL A 192 -22.37 2.42 1.87
CA VAL A 192 -23.34 2.14 0.81
C VAL A 192 -24.53 1.34 1.33
N SER A 193 -24.28 0.35 2.18
CA SER A 193 -25.32 -0.46 2.82
C SER A 193 -26.28 0.41 3.65
N SER A 194 -25.75 1.31 4.48
CA SER A 194 -26.54 2.26 5.27
C SER A 194 -27.31 3.29 4.43
N LEU A 195 -26.90 3.52 3.17
CA LEU A 195 -27.66 4.38 2.25
C LEU A 195 -28.83 3.64 1.57
N ILE A 196 -28.69 2.33 1.38
CA ILE A 196 -29.67 1.50 0.69
C ILE A 196 -30.71 0.97 1.68
N HIS A 197 -30.25 0.39 2.79
CA HIS A 197 -31.09 -0.25 3.80
C HIS A 197 -31.50 0.76 4.88
N ASP A 198 -32.81 0.93 5.04
CA ASP A 198 -33.44 1.95 5.91
C ASP A 198 -33.27 1.69 7.41
N GLU A 199 -32.68 0.54 7.78
CA GLU A 199 -32.60 0.11 9.17
C GLU A 199 -31.67 1.02 10.00
N HIS A 200 -30.70 1.67 9.35
CA HIS A 200 -29.70 2.51 10.03
C HIS A 200 -29.39 3.81 9.26
N PRO A 201 -30.12 4.92 9.52
CA PRO A 201 -29.85 6.22 8.88
C PRO A 201 -28.48 6.82 9.29
N SER A 202 -27.81 6.19 10.24
CA SER A 202 -26.52 6.56 10.79
C SER A 202 -25.57 5.39 10.78
N MET A 203 -24.28 5.66 10.55
CA MET A 203 -23.25 4.63 10.67
C MET A 203 -22.99 4.27 12.13
N GLU A 204 -22.76 2.99 12.40
CA GLU A 204 -22.29 2.55 13.71
C GLU A 204 -20.86 3.03 13.97
N ARG A 205 -20.52 3.23 15.25
CA ARG A 205 -19.18 3.65 15.69
C ARG A 205 -18.08 2.71 15.15
N SER A 206 -18.33 1.40 15.17
CA SER A 206 -17.41 0.37 14.64
C SER A 206 -17.12 0.56 13.15
N GLN A 207 -18.14 0.91 12.35
CA GLN A 207 -18.04 1.14 10.91
C GLN A 207 -17.28 2.42 10.60
N ILE A 208 -17.50 3.48 11.40
CA ILE A 208 -16.74 4.74 11.32
C ILE A 208 -15.26 4.48 11.61
N TYR A 209 -14.93 3.79 12.70
CA TYR A 209 -13.54 3.44 13.01
C TYR A 209 -12.91 2.58 11.94
N LEU A 210 -13.63 1.58 11.41
CA LEU A 210 -13.12 0.77 10.31
C LEU A 210 -12.76 1.62 9.10
N LEU A 211 -13.64 2.55 8.67
CA LEU A 211 -13.39 3.41 7.50
C LEU A 211 -12.20 4.35 7.73
N PHE A 212 -12.19 5.10 8.84
CA PHE A 212 -11.21 6.15 9.07
C PHE A 212 -9.85 5.63 9.54
N PHE A 213 -9.80 4.60 10.39
CA PHE A 213 -8.52 4.06 10.87
C PHE A 213 -7.82 3.27 9.78
N SER A 214 -8.55 2.53 8.95
CA SER A 214 -7.95 1.86 7.79
C SER A 214 -7.40 2.85 6.78
N LEU A 215 -8.09 3.97 6.55
CA LEU A 215 -7.60 5.08 5.74
C LEU A 215 -6.33 5.71 6.34
N ALA A 216 -6.31 5.95 7.65
CA ALA A 216 -5.13 6.49 8.35
C ALA A 216 -3.93 5.54 8.27
N ILE A 217 -4.14 4.23 8.48
CA ILE A 217 -3.09 3.22 8.36
C ILE A 217 -2.56 3.17 6.92
N SER A 218 -3.44 3.21 5.92
CA SER A 218 -3.03 3.23 4.50
C SER A 218 -2.14 4.44 4.19
N MET A 219 -2.52 5.63 4.66
CA MET A 219 -1.72 6.86 4.53
C MET A 219 -0.37 6.76 5.25
N LEU A 220 -0.36 6.22 6.48
CA LEU A 220 0.87 5.99 7.24
C LEU A 220 1.80 5.01 6.52
N CYS A 221 1.25 3.95 5.91
CA CYS A 221 2.02 3.01 5.11
C CYS A 221 2.64 3.68 3.89
N ILE A 222 1.95 4.58 3.20
CA ILE A 222 2.54 5.35 2.08
C ILE A 222 3.76 6.14 2.56
N VAL A 223 3.67 6.84 3.70
CA VAL A 223 4.81 7.55 4.29
C VAL A 223 5.94 6.59 4.65
N ALA A 224 5.63 5.43 5.23
CA ALA A 224 6.62 4.43 5.57
C ALA A 224 7.31 3.86 4.31
N LEU A 225 6.57 3.65 3.20
CA LEU A 225 7.15 3.27 1.91
C LEU A 225 8.08 4.37 1.41
N ARG A 226 7.67 5.64 1.47
CA ARG A 226 8.52 6.76 1.11
C ARG A 226 9.80 6.79 1.95
N ALA A 227 9.69 6.58 3.26
CA ALA A 227 10.84 6.44 4.15
C ALA A 227 11.76 5.29 3.68
N LEU A 228 11.23 4.10 3.42
CA LEU A 228 12.07 2.97 3.01
C LEU A 228 12.89 3.23 1.73
N HIS A 229 12.37 4.03 0.80
CA HIS A 229 13.11 4.46 -0.39
C HIS A 229 14.09 5.61 -0.10
N PHE A 230 13.59 6.69 0.48
CA PHE A 230 14.30 7.98 0.52
C PHE A 230 15.02 8.25 1.85
N TRP A 231 14.89 7.39 2.86
CA TRP A 231 15.54 7.61 4.16
C TRP A 231 17.05 7.77 3.98
N GLY A 232 17.70 8.69 4.68
CA GLY A 232 19.14 8.95 4.47
C GLY A 232 19.51 9.64 3.15
N ILE A 233 18.59 9.73 2.17
CA ILE A 233 18.59 10.74 1.09
C ILE A 233 17.72 11.93 1.52
N GLN A 234 17.64 12.13 2.84
CA GLN A 234 16.98 13.26 3.47
C GLN A 234 17.68 14.56 3.08
N PRO A 235 17.01 15.72 3.25
CA PRO A 235 17.61 17.02 3.02
C PRO A 235 19.05 17.09 3.55
N THR A 236 20.02 17.18 2.65
CA THR A 236 21.44 17.17 3.01
C THR A 236 21.90 18.59 3.32
N ALA A 237 22.99 18.72 4.08
CA ALA A 237 23.61 20.03 4.28
C ALA A 237 24.08 20.68 2.97
N SER A 238 24.32 19.86 1.93
CA SER A 238 24.68 20.29 0.58
C SER A 238 23.51 20.78 -0.28
N ASP A 239 22.27 20.49 0.10
CA ASP A 239 21.11 20.99 -0.65
C ASP A 239 21.01 22.53 -0.55
N PRO A 240 20.70 23.23 -1.66
CA PRO A 240 20.36 24.65 -1.63
C PRO A 240 19.30 24.97 -0.56
N PRO A 241 19.41 26.09 0.17
CA PRO A 241 18.53 26.39 1.31
C PRO A 241 17.03 26.34 0.97
N LYS A 242 16.65 26.72 -0.25
CA LYS A 242 15.26 26.65 -0.74
C LYS A 242 14.78 25.20 -0.89
N ILE A 243 15.54 24.35 -1.57
CA ILE A 243 15.23 22.93 -1.77
C ILE A 243 15.16 22.19 -0.43
N ARG A 244 16.10 22.47 0.46
CA ARG A 244 16.12 21.89 1.81
C ARG A 244 14.86 22.20 2.59
N ARG A 245 14.35 23.44 2.51
CA ARG A 245 13.07 23.84 3.15
C ARG A 245 11.89 23.09 2.55
N ILE A 246 11.84 22.92 1.23
CA ILE A 246 10.78 22.19 0.54
C ILE A 246 10.78 20.71 0.96
N LYS A 247 11.94 20.05 0.97
CA LYS A 247 12.08 18.66 1.43
C LYS A 247 11.68 18.49 2.91
N ASN A 248 12.08 19.42 3.79
CA ASN A 248 11.69 19.40 5.19
C ASN A 248 10.17 19.57 5.37
N LEU A 249 9.57 20.51 4.64
CA LEU A 249 8.12 20.72 4.65
C LEU A 249 7.39 19.46 4.19
N TRP A 250 7.88 18.83 3.12
CA TRP A 250 7.31 17.57 2.62
C TRP A 250 7.31 16.48 3.70
N TRP A 251 8.46 16.20 4.32
CA TRP A 251 8.55 15.17 5.36
C TRP A 251 7.66 15.44 6.58
N VAL A 252 7.59 16.69 7.02
CA VAL A 252 6.76 17.09 8.17
C VAL A 252 5.28 16.91 7.85
N VAL A 253 4.81 17.49 6.74
CA VAL A 253 3.40 17.44 6.38
C VAL A 253 3.00 16.02 6.00
N ALA A 254 3.80 15.32 5.19
CA ALA A 254 3.50 13.95 4.81
C ALA A 254 3.49 13.03 6.05
N GLY A 255 4.50 13.16 6.91
CA GLY A 255 4.62 12.40 8.15
C GLY A 255 3.49 12.60 9.13
N MET A 256 2.84 13.76 9.14
CA MET A 256 1.69 14.04 10.01
C MET A 256 0.34 13.80 9.34
N TRP A 257 0.27 13.63 8.01
CA TRP A 257 -1.01 13.66 7.30
C TRP A 257 -1.97 12.54 7.69
N PHE A 258 -1.45 11.36 8.07
CA PHE A 258 -2.27 10.25 8.55
C PHE A 258 -3.10 10.61 9.81
N THR A 259 -2.68 11.63 10.57
CA THR A 259 -3.42 12.10 11.75
C THR A 259 -4.75 12.74 11.36
N VAL A 260 -4.89 13.30 10.15
CA VAL A 260 -6.13 13.93 9.69
C VAL A 260 -7.30 12.92 9.65
N PRO A 261 -7.24 11.81 8.89
CA PRO A 261 -8.29 10.80 8.93
C PRO A 261 -8.44 10.14 10.30
N LEU A 262 -7.35 9.97 11.07
CA LEU A 262 -7.42 9.44 12.42
C LEU A 262 -8.26 10.32 13.35
N SER A 263 -7.99 11.63 13.36
CA SER A 263 -8.72 12.61 14.16
C SER A 263 -10.20 12.71 13.75
N LEU A 264 -10.49 12.65 12.43
CA LEU A 264 -11.87 12.59 11.95
C LEU A 264 -12.59 11.31 12.40
N GLY A 265 -11.91 10.17 12.39
CA GLY A 265 -12.44 8.91 12.90
C GLY A 265 -12.81 9.00 14.38
N ILE A 266 -11.92 9.56 15.21
CA ILE A 266 -12.18 9.78 16.65
C ILE A 266 -13.34 10.76 16.84
N TYR A 267 -13.33 11.89 16.14
CA TYR A 267 -14.36 12.92 16.24
C TYR A 267 -15.75 12.37 15.88
N PHE A 268 -15.87 11.67 14.74
CA PHE A 268 -17.13 11.09 14.31
C PHE A 268 -17.57 9.89 15.16
N GLY A 269 -16.63 9.08 15.65
CA GLY A 269 -16.95 7.93 16.49
C GLY A 269 -17.41 8.30 17.90
N GLU A 270 -16.85 9.37 18.48
CA GLU A 270 -17.23 9.86 19.81
C GLU A 270 -18.33 10.93 19.80
N SER A 271 -18.73 11.42 18.62
CA SER A 271 -19.86 12.33 18.51
C SER A 271 -21.13 11.65 19.01
N SER A 272 -21.88 12.36 19.87
CA SER A 272 -23.21 11.93 20.31
C SER A 272 -24.26 12.01 19.19
N THR A 273 -23.95 12.75 18.12
CA THR A 273 -24.83 12.89 16.97
C THR A 273 -24.61 11.75 15.98
N ALA A 274 -25.71 11.18 15.51
CA ALA A 274 -25.74 10.20 14.44
C ALA A 274 -25.00 10.73 13.18
N VAL A 275 -23.89 10.07 12.81
CA VAL A 275 -23.12 10.44 11.61
C VAL A 275 -23.79 9.86 10.38
N ARG A 276 -24.22 10.74 9.48
CA ARG A 276 -24.82 10.36 8.20
C ARG A 276 -23.76 9.72 7.29
N PRO A 277 -24.04 8.60 6.60
CA PRO A 277 -23.05 7.91 5.77
C PRO A 277 -22.41 8.81 4.69
N MET A 278 -23.20 9.67 4.06
CA MET A 278 -22.69 10.64 3.08
C MET A 278 -21.69 11.63 3.66
N VAL A 279 -21.86 12.04 4.92
CA VAL A 279 -20.94 12.98 5.58
C VAL A 279 -19.61 12.27 5.86
N ALA A 280 -19.66 11.05 6.37
CA ALA A 280 -18.47 10.23 6.58
C ALA A 280 -17.69 10.03 5.27
N MET A 281 -18.39 9.67 4.19
CA MET A 281 -17.77 9.47 2.88
C MET A 281 -17.23 10.76 2.25
N ALA A 282 -17.95 11.88 2.37
CA ALA A 282 -17.48 13.16 1.87
C ALA A 282 -16.24 13.64 2.64
N ALA A 283 -16.07 13.25 3.90
CA ALA A 283 -14.93 13.61 4.71
C ALA A 283 -13.67 12.78 4.40
N THR A 284 -13.77 11.56 3.85
CA THR A 284 -12.60 10.75 3.48
C THR A 284 -11.88 11.30 2.24
N VAL A 285 -12.64 11.85 1.29
CA VAL A 285 -12.08 12.32 0.00
C VAL A 285 -11.06 13.45 0.19
N PRO A 286 -11.32 14.54 0.94
CA PRO A 286 -10.32 15.59 1.18
C PRO A 286 -9.06 15.09 1.87
N CYS A 287 -9.14 14.05 2.70
CA CYS A 287 -7.97 13.45 3.33
C CYS A 287 -7.02 12.89 2.28
N VAL A 288 -7.51 12.14 1.29
CA VAL A 288 -6.66 11.51 0.28
C VAL A 288 -6.34 12.48 -0.85
N LEU A 289 -7.34 13.15 -1.41
CA LEU A 289 -7.15 14.10 -2.52
C LEU A 289 -6.29 15.29 -2.09
N GLY A 290 -6.47 15.80 -0.88
CA GLY A 290 -5.64 16.87 -0.33
C GLY A 290 -4.17 16.47 -0.25
N TYR A 291 -3.88 15.24 0.19
CA TYR A 291 -2.50 14.71 0.17
C TYR A 291 -1.96 14.59 -1.25
N ALA A 292 -2.75 14.05 -2.18
CA ALA A 292 -2.34 13.89 -3.57
C ALA A 292 -1.97 15.23 -4.23
N LEU A 293 -2.80 16.25 -4.01
CA LEU A 293 -2.54 17.61 -4.50
C LEU A 293 -1.30 18.21 -3.85
N PHE A 294 -1.14 18.03 -2.53
CA PHE A 294 0.03 18.48 -1.81
C PHE A 294 1.34 17.85 -2.34
N GLU A 295 1.37 16.52 -2.50
CA GLU A 295 2.54 15.81 -3.04
C GLU A 295 2.83 16.22 -4.48
N THR A 296 1.79 16.44 -5.30
CA THR A 296 1.93 16.92 -6.68
C THR A 296 2.55 18.32 -6.74
N VAL A 297 2.03 19.26 -5.95
CA VAL A 297 2.55 20.65 -5.91
C VAL A 297 4.01 20.68 -5.47
N LEU A 298 4.37 19.91 -4.43
CA LEU A 298 5.74 19.88 -3.95
C LEU A 298 6.69 19.19 -4.91
N THR A 299 6.26 18.10 -5.56
CA THR A 299 7.07 17.43 -6.57
C THR A 299 7.33 18.37 -7.75
N HIS A 300 6.32 19.11 -8.19
CA HIS A 300 6.48 20.13 -9.23
C HIS A 300 7.41 21.28 -8.82
N ALA A 301 7.31 21.75 -7.57
CA ALA A 301 8.21 22.76 -7.04
C ALA A 301 9.67 22.24 -6.98
N LEU A 302 9.88 21.00 -6.57
CA LEU A 302 11.21 20.37 -6.56
C LEU A 302 11.78 20.18 -7.96
N ASP A 303 10.95 19.83 -8.95
CA ASP A 303 11.41 19.66 -10.34
C ASP A 303 11.85 21.00 -10.95
N THR A 304 11.01 22.03 -10.83
CA THR A 304 11.25 23.37 -11.37
C THR A 304 12.43 24.08 -10.71
N ASP A 305 12.51 24.04 -9.37
CA ASP A 305 13.58 24.71 -8.62
C ASP A 305 14.86 23.86 -8.45
N GLY A 306 14.75 22.52 -8.54
CA GLY A 306 15.84 21.60 -8.20
C GLY A 306 16.74 21.18 -9.35
N PHE A 307 16.16 20.92 -10.53
CA PHE A 307 16.94 20.55 -11.73
C PHE A 307 17.16 21.70 -12.70
N GLY A 308 16.33 22.76 -12.62
CA GLY A 308 16.47 23.95 -13.45
C GLY A 308 17.82 24.67 -13.29
N SER A 309 18.43 24.61 -12.10
CA SER A 309 19.74 25.23 -11.85
C SER A 309 20.91 24.33 -12.28
N ILE A 310 20.88 23.03 -11.96
CA ILE A 310 22.01 22.12 -12.22
C ILE A 310 22.26 21.95 -13.73
N LYS A 311 21.19 21.79 -14.53
CA LYS A 311 21.35 21.71 -15.99
C LYS A 311 21.87 23.01 -16.60
N HIS A 312 21.50 24.17 -16.04
CA HIS A 312 21.98 25.44 -16.56
C HIS A 312 23.47 25.65 -16.26
N ASP A 313 23.91 25.27 -15.06
CA ASP A 313 25.30 25.40 -14.64
C ASP A 313 26.20 24.38 -15.36
N GLU A 314 25.79 23.12 -15.51
CA GLU A 314 26.54 22.12 -16.29
C GLU A 314 26.61 22.48 -17.78
N LEU A 315 25.52 22.99 -18.38
CA LEU A 315 25.54 23.44 -19.78
C LEU A 315 26.38 24.70 -19.99
N GLU A 316 26.45 25.60 -19.00
CA GLU A 316 27.34 26.76 -19.02
C GLU A 316 28.82 26.36 -18.84
N GLU A 317 29.10 25.42 -17.94
CA GLU A 317 30.45 24.94 -17.68
C GLU A 317 30.99 24.14 -18.89
N ASP A 318 30.16 23.29 -19.49
CA ASP A 318 30.51 22.55 -20.71
C ASP A 318 30.67 23.49 -21.92
N LYS A 319 29.91 24.60 -21.99
CA LYS A 319 30.15 25.69 -22.96
C LYS A 319 31.48 26.41 -22.71
N LYS A 320 31.85 26.71 -21.46
CA LYS A 320 33.12 27.36 -21.11
C LYS A 320 34.32 26.47 -21.44
N ILE A 321 34.23 25.17 -21.17
CA ILE A 321 35.27 24.18 -21.52
C ILE A 321 35.45 24.12 -23.04
N ARG A 322 34.36 24.11 -23.81
CA ARG A 322 34.44 24.15 -25.28
C ARG A 322 35.04 25.46 -25.80
N VAL A 323 34.66 26.63 -25.28
CA VAL A 323 35.22 27.91 -25.74
C VAL A 323 36.71 28.04 -25.42
N ASN A 324 37.16 27.59 -24.25
CA ASN A 324 38.58 27.63 -23.89
C ASN A 324 39.43 26.64 -24.70
N SER A 325 38.89 25.48 -25.08
CA SER A 325 39.61 24.53 -25.94
C SER A 325 39.79 25.05 -27.38
N TYR A 326 38.92 25.93 -27.89
CA TYR A 326 39.14 26.61 -29.17
C TYR A 326 40.22 27.70 -29.12
N HIS A 327 40.51 28.27 -27.96
CA HIS A 327 41.58 29.28 -27.81
C HIS A 327 42.96 28.70 -27.50
N ALA A 328 43.04 27.47 -26.99
CA ALA A 328 44.31 26.79 -26.73
C ALA A 328 44.98 26.16 -27.98
N ILE A 329 44.31 26.22 -29.15
CA ILE A 329 44.80 25.63 -30.42
C ILE A 329 45.34 26.73 -31.38
N LYS A 330 45.61 27.95 -30.89
CA LYS A 330 46.29 29.01 -31.66
C LYS A 330 47.63 29.37 -31.03
#